data_AF-A0A5B0QYQ3-F1
#
_entry.id   AF-A0A5B0QYQ3-F1
#
_cell.length_a   1.000
_cell.length_b   1.000
_cell.length_c   1.000
_cell.angle_alpha   90.00
_cell.angle_beta   90.00
_cell.angle_gamma   90.00
#
_symmetry.space_group_name_H-M   'P 1'
#
loop_
_entity.id
_entity.type
_entity.pdbx_description
1 polymer ?
#
loop_
_entity_poly.entity_id
_entity_poly.type
_entity_poly.pdbx_seq_one_letter_code
_entity_poly.pdbx_strand_id
1 'polypeptide(L)'
;MAVAVGSSIQIALFVVPLLVILGWIMDKPLTLLFDPFESITLFLSVLIVNYTIQDGRANWIEGFILMCVYVIVAVAFFFYPSNAADITLGLKCN
;
A
#
# COMPACT_ATOMS: atom_id res chain seq x y z
N MET A 1 -19.87 -3.28 3.71
CA MET A 1 -18.61 -2.69 3.20
C MET A 1 -18.31 -1.31 3.77
N ALA A 2 -19.30 -0.42 3.95
CA ALA A 2 -19.05 0.96 4.42
C ALA A 2 -18.25 1.09 5.74
N VAL A 3 -18.50 0.24 6.74
CA VAL A 3 -17.77 0.28 8.03
C VAL A 3 -16.29 -0.10 7.87
N ALA A 4 -16.00 -1.11 7.05
CA ALA A 4 -14.61 -1.54 6.79
C ALA A 4 -13.84 -0.47 6.01
N VAL A 5 -14.47 0.12 4.98
CA VAL A 5 -13.87 1.17 4.16
C VAL A 5 -13.66 2.46 4.96
N GLY A 6 -14.61 2.84 5.81
CA GLY A 6 -14.50 4.01 6.68
C GLY A 6 -13.37 3.88 7.71
N SER A 7 -13.19 2.69 8.27
CA SER A 7 -12.06 2.39 9.17
C SER A 7 -10.71 2.52 8.45
N SER A 8 -10.57 1.94 7.25
CA SER A 8 -9.35 2.05 6.45
C SER A 8 -9.02 3.48 6.02
N ILE A 9 -10.03 4.29 5.69
CA ILE A 9 -9.87 5.70 5.33
C ILE A 9 -9.46 6.54 6.53
N GLN A 10 -10.04 6.29 7.71
CA GLN A 10 -9.64 6.98 8.93
C GLN A 10 -8.18 6.64 9.29
N ILE A 11 -7.81 5.38 9.15
CA ILE A 11 -6.42 4.93 9.31
C ILE A 11 -5.53 5.62 8.27
N ALA A 12 -5.88 5.66 6.99
CA ALA A 12 -5.08 6.31 5.96
C ALA A 12 -4.89 7.83 6.22
N LEU A 13 -5.96 8.54 6.57
CA LEU A 13 -5.92 9.98 6.81
C LEU A 13 -5.26 10.37 8.12
N PHE A 14 -5.20 9.48 9.11
CA PHE A 14 -4.58 9.76 10.41
C PHE A 14 -3.16 9.20 10.51
N VAL A 15 -2.94 7.95 10.09
CA VAL A 15 -1.67 7.25 10.23
C VAL A 15 -0.61 7.80 9.29
N VAL A 16 -0.96 8.13 8.04
CA VAL A 16 0.00 8.68 7.07
C VAL A 16 0.63 10.01 7.54
N PRO A 17 -0.13 11.06 7.93
CA PRO A 17 0.48 12.28 8.43
C PRO A 17 1.18 12.07 9.79
N LEU A 18 0.68 11.17 10.64
CA LEU A 18 1.34 10.84 11.90
C LEU A 18 2.71 10.19 11.68
N LEU A 19 2.85 9.31 10.70
CA LEU A 19 4.13 8.69 10.31
C LEU A 19 5.12 9.74 9.80
N VAL A 20 4.67 10.72 9.00
CA VAL A 20 5.52 11.82 8.52
C VAL A 20 6.05 12.66 9.70
N ILE A 21 5.17 13.01 10.65
CA ILE A 21 5.55 13.78 11.85
C ILE A 21 6.51 12.98 12.73
N LEU A 22 6.27 11.67 12.94
CA LEU A 22 7.18 10.80 13.70
C LEU A 22 8.55 10.67 13.00
N GLY A 23 8.58 10.60 11.66
CA GLY A 23 9.82 10.62 10.89
C GLY A 23 10.66 11.87 11.16
N TRP A 24 10.01 13.04 11.18
CA TRP A 24 10.66 14.30 11.56
C TRP A 24 11.20 14.31 12.99
N ILE A 25 10.48 13.71 13.95
CA ILE A 25 10.94 13.60 15.35
C ILE A 25 12.18 12.68 15.47
N MET A 26 12.27 11.66 14.63
CA MET A 26 13.40 10.71 14.61
C MET A 26 14.58 11.16 13.73
N ASP A 27 14.58 12.41 13.25
CA ASP A 27 15.58 12.99 12.34
C ASP A 27 15.81 12.16 11.05
N LYS A 28 14.82 11.34 10.67
CA LYS A 28 14.81 10.62 9.40
C LYS A 28 13.91 11.36 8.41
N PRO A 29 14.38 11.67 7.19
CA PRO A 29 13.54 12.28 6.17
C PRO A 29 12.56 11.23 5.61
N LEU A 30 11.50 10.92 6.37
CA LEU A 30 10.38 10.14 5.90
C LEU A 30 9.45 11.08 5.11
N THR A 31 9.58 11.05 3.79
CA THR A 31 8.69 11.77 2.89
C THR A 31 7.63 10.81 2.35
N LEU A 32 6.53 11.33 1.84
CA LEU A 32 5.49 10.55 1.15
C LEU A 32 5.94 10.12 -0.26
N LEU A 33 7.25 9.98 -0.49
CA LEU A 33 7.84 9.57 -1.75
C LEU A 33 8.07 8.06 -1.67
N PHE A 34 7.00 7.32 -1.94
CA PHE A 34 7.06 5.88 -2.13
C PHE A 34 7.76 5.54 -3.44
N ASP A 35 8.39 4.37 -3.50
CA ASP A 35 8.92 3.85 -4.76
C ASP A 35 7.80 3.78 -5.81
N PRO A 36 8.07 4.05 -7.11
CA PRO A 36 7.06 3.91 -8.16
C PRO A 36 6.31 2.58 -8.12
N PHE A 37 6.98 1.47 -7.76
CA PHE A 37 6.31 0.18 -7.62
C PHE A 37 5.27 0.15 -6.49
N GLU A 38 5.61 0.71 -5.33
CA GLU A 38 4.71 0.77 -4.18
C GLU A 38 3.53 1.69 -4.46
N SER A 39 3.78 2.85 -5.06
CA SER A 39 2.74 3.82 -5.44
C SER A 39 1.73 3.24 -6.43
N ILE A 40 2.21 2.56 -7.49
CA ILE A 40 1.35 1.90 -8.48
C ILE A 40 0.53 0.78 -7.84
N THR A 41 1.14 -0.03 -6.99
CA THR A 41 0.45 -1.15 -6.31
C THR A 41 -0.65 -0.64 -5.37
N LEU A 42 -0.39 0.42 -4.61
CA LEU A 42 -1.41 1.06 -3.76
C LEU A 42 -2.55 1.64 -4.60
N PHE A 43 -2.24 2.30 -5.71
CA PHE A 43 -3.25 2.85 -6.62
C PHE A 43 -4.17 1.76 -7.20
N LEU A 44 -3.59 0.65 -7.66
CA LEU A 44 -4.32 -0.52 -8.14
C LEU A 44 -5.21 -1.12 -7.04
N SER A 45 -4.72 -1.22 -5.80
CA SER A 45 -5.50 -1.72 -4.67
C SER A 45 -6.74 -0.87 -4.40
N VAL A 46 -6.60 0.46 -4.39
CA VAL A 46 -7.73 1.38 -4.21
C VAL A 46 -8.72 1.27 -5.36
N LEU A 47 -8.24 1.13 -6.61
CA LEU A 47 -9.09 1.00 -7.79
C LEU A 47 -9.94 -0.29 -7.74
N ILE A 48 -9.34 -1.42 -7.36
CA ILE A 48 -10.06 -2.70 -7.23
C ILE A 48 -11.12 -2.61 -6.12
N VAL A 49 -10.76 -2.06 -4.96
CA VAL A 49 -11.71 -1.88 -3.85
C VAL A 49 -12.85 -0.95 -4.24
N ASN A 50 -12.56 0.14 -4.96
CA ASN A 50 -13.58 1.07 -5.45
C ASN A 50 -14.55 0.38 -6.43
N TYR A 51 -14.03 -0.46 -7.33
CA TYR A 51 -14.83 -1.24 -8.26
C TYR A 51 -15.76 -2.24 -7.54
N THR A 52 -15.23 -2.98 -6.56
CA THR A 52 -16.05 -3.89 -5.73
C THR A 52 -17.15 -3.17 -4.96
N ILE A 53 -16.88 -1.95 -4.45
CA ILE A 53 -17.90 -1.16 -3.74
C ILE A 53 -19.03 -0.74 -4.69
N GLN A 54 -18.72 -0.41 -5.94
CA GLN A 54 -19.71 0.00 -6.94
C GLN A 54 -20.61 -1.16 -7.39
N ASP A 55 -20.09 -2.39 -7.43
CA ASP A 55 -20.90 -3.57 -7.79
C ASP A 55 -22.01 -3.82 -6.75
N GLY A 56 -21.78 -3.46 -5.48
CA GLY A 56 -22.81 -3.40 -4.43
C GLY A 56 -23.40 -4.74 -4.00
N ARG A 57 -23.03 -5.83 -4.68
CA ARG A 57 -23.35 -7.22 -4.31
C ARG A 57 -22.07 -7.89 -3.83
N ALA A 58 -22.19 -8.76 -2.82
CA ALA A 58 -21.05 -9.51 -2.30
C ALA A 58 -21.27 -10.99 -2.57
N ASN A 59 -20.57 -11.53 -3.55
CA ASN A 59 -20.57 -12.96 -3.84
C ASN A 59 -19.40 -13.65 -3.15
N TRP A 60 -19.54 -14.92 -2.80
CA TRP A 60 -18.45 -15.70 -2.20
C TRP A 60 -17.23 -15.80 -3.14
N ILE A 61 -17.47 -15.90 -4.45
CA ILE A 61 -16.42 -15.90 -5.49
C ILE A 61 -15.71 -14.55 -5.56
N GLU A 62 -16.44 -13.45 -5.34
CA GLU A 62 -15.89 -12.11 -5.36
C GLU A 62 -15.03 -11.82 -4.13
N GLY A 63 -15.42 -12.36 -2.98
CA GLY A 63 -14.54 -12.42 -1.81
C GLY A 63 -13.27 -13.23 -2.09
N PHE A 64 -13.39 -14.38 -2.77
CA PHE A 64 -12.24 -15.22 -3.10
C PHE A 64 -11.25 -14.53 -4.05
N ILE A 65 -11.73 -13.81 -5.07
CA ILE A 65 -10.84 -13.09 -5.99
C ILE A 65 -10.10 -11.94 -5.28
N LEU A 66 -10.75 -11.25 -4.33
CA LEU A 66 -10.10 -10.22 -3.51
C LEU A 66 -8.98 -10.81 -2.63
N MET A 67 -9.20 -12.00 -2.05
CA MET A 67 -8.17 -12.72 -1.29
C MET A 67 -7.01 -13.15 -2.19
N CYS A 68 -7.28 -13.65 -3.39
CA CYS A 68 -6.24 -14.01 -4.37
C CYS A 68 -5.41 -12.79 -4.79
N VAL A 69 -6.04 -11.64 -5.07
CA VAL A 69 -5.33 -10.39 -5.39
C VAL A 69 -4.42 -9.98 -4.24
N TYR A 70 -4.89 -10.07 -2.99
CA TYR A 70 -4.06 -9.77 -1.82
C TYR A 70 -2.83 -10.68 -1.72
N VAL A 71 -2.99 -11.98 -1.97
CA VAL A 71 -1.86 -12.93 -1.98
C VAL A 71 -0.87 -12.61 -3.10
N ILE A 72 -1.34 -12.27 -4.30
CA ILE A 72 -0.48 -11.85 -5.42
C ILE A 72 0.34 -10.61 -5.05
N VAL A 73 -0.30 -9.61 -4.44
CA VAL A 73 0.38 -8.41 -3.96
C VAL A 73 1.42 -8.77 -2.88
N ALA A 74 1.07 -9.62 -1.92
CA ALA A 74 1.99 -10.06 -0.87
C ALA A 74 3.22 -10.80 -1.43
N VAL A 75 3.03 -11.68 -2.41
CA VAL A 75 4.14 -12.36 -3.10
C VAL A 75 4.96 -11.37 -3.93
N ALA A 76 4.32 -10.42 -4.59
CA ALA A 76 5.02 -9.39 -5.35
C ALA A 76 5.94 -8.53 -4.45
N PHE A 77 5.46 -8.15 -3.26
CA PHE A 77 6.28 -7.47 -2.25
C PHE A 77 7.35 -8.37 -1.62
N PHE A 78 7.10 -9.68 -1.46
CA PHE A 78 8.10 -10.61 -0.95
C PHE A 78 9.31 -10.75 -1.89
N PHE A 79 9.06 -10.74 -3.20
CA PHE A 79 10.11 -10.75 -4.22
C PHE A 79 10.62 -9.37 -4.59
N TYR A 80 10.00 -8.29 -4.10
CA TYR A 80 10.44 -6.93 -4.36
C TYR A 80 11.78 -6.68 -3.66
N PRO A 81 12.89 -6.57 -4.41
CA PRO A 81 14.17 -6.40 -3.78
C PRO A 81 14.26 -4.94 -3.31
N SER A 82 14.56 -4.72 -2.02
CA SER A 82 14.71 -3.40 -1.41
C SER A 82 15.90 -2.58 -1.97
N ASN A 83 16.58 -3.11 -2.98
CA ASN A 83 17.81 -2.60 -3.58
C ASN A 83 17.58 -1.48 -4.60
N ALA A 84 16.34 -1.10 -4.92
CA ALA A 84 16.06 0.09 -5.73
C ALA A 84 16.55 1.39 -5.06
N ALA A 85 16.53 1.45 -3.72
CA ALA A 85 17.13 2.54 -2.95
C ALA A 85 18.68 2.49 -2.95
N ASP A 86 19.27 1.29 -3.00
CA ASP A 86 20.73 1.11 -3.04
C ASP A 86 21.31 1.49 -4.42
N ILE A 87 20.56 1.25 -5.51
CA ILE A 87 20.98 1.57 -6.89
C ILE A 87 20.98 3.07 -7.16
N THR A 88 20.07 3.85 -6.54
CA THR A 88 19.99 5.31 -6.72
C THR A 88 20.96 6.09 -5.83
N LEU A 89 21.36 5.55 -4.67
CA LEU A 89 22.32 6.19 -3.75
C LEU A 89 23.78 5.74 -3.95
N GLY A 90 24.05 4.82 -4.88
CA GLY A 90 25.42 4.38 -5.18
C GLY A 90 26.14 3.66 -4.04
N LEU A 91 25.43 3.33 -2.96
CA LEU A 91 25.98 2.57 -1.84
C LEU A 91 25.90 1.08 -2.18
N LYS A 92 26.86 0.64 -3.00
CA LYS A 92 27.29 -0.75 -3.01
C LYS A 92 27.84 -1.05 -1.61
N CYS A 93 27.03 -1.65 -0.73
CA CYS A 93 27.60 -2.28 0.45
C CYS A 93 28.49 -3.44 -0.02
N ASN A 94 29.79 -3.29 0.28
CA ASN A 94 30.83 -4.32 0.19
C ASN A 94 30.52 -5.43 1.19
#